data_AF-A0A950NPJ3-F1
#
_entry.id   AF-A0A950NPJ3-F1
#
_cell.length_a   1.000
_cell.length_b   1.000
_cell.length_c   1.000
_cell.angle_alpha   90.00
_cell.angle_beta   90.00
_cell.angle_gamma   90.00
#
_symmetry.space_group_name_H-M   'P 1'
#
loop_
_entity.id
_entity.type
_entity.pdbx_description
1 polymer ?
#
loop_
_entity_poly.entity_id
_entity_poly.type
_entity_poly.pdbx_seq_one_letter_code
_entity_poly.pdbx_strand_id
1 'polypeptide(L)'
;MRLDRSAILKYLHEHDGNRVDQAERELPQDLDHEEHGDLLSKLGLDPSDMLRRFEAKHTGPSQSTSAESPMPVALPDAPPPEGRAGAS
;
A
#
# COMPACT_ATOMS: atom_id res chain seq x y z
N MET A 1 9.49 2.42 -17.41
CA MET A 1 8.47 1.86 -16.45
C MET A 1 7.16 2.57 -16.72
N ARG A 2 6.01 1.87 -16.73
CA ARG A 2 4.74 2.41 -17.27
C ARG A 2 3.76 2.83 -16.18
N LEU A 3 3.29 4.07 -16.26
CA LEU A 3 2.27 4.64 -15.41
C LEU A 3 0.93 4.67 -16.13
N ASP A 4 -0.12 4.42 -15.38
CA ASP A 4 -1.48 4.40 -15.88
C ASP A 4 -2.02 5.84 -16.00
N ARG A 5 -2.53 6.22 -17.19
CA ARG A 5 -3.07 7.56 -17.42
C ARG A 5 -4.10 7.96 -16.36
N SER A 6 -5.03 7.06 -16.04
CA SER A 6 -6.10 7.31 -15.07
C SER A 6 -5.55 7.65 -13.69
N ALA A 7 -4.42 7.07 -13.33
CA ALA A 7 -3.79 7.31 -12.04
C ALA A 7 -3.14 8.70 -11.97
N ILE A 8 -2.54 9.16 -13.08
CA ILE A 8 -1.99 10.52 -13.21
C ILE A 8 -3.11 11.55 -13.23
N LEU A 9 -4.19 11.32 -13.99
CA LEU A 9 -5.34 12.23 -14.02
C LEU A 9 -5.98 12.38 -12.66
N LYS A 10 -6.12 11.28 -11.91
CA LYS A 10 -6.63 11.33 -10.55
C LYS A 10 -5.75 12.19 -9.65
N TYR A 11 -4.42 12.00 -9.71
CA TYR A 11 -3.48 12.83 -8.97
C TYR A 11 -3.60 14.32 -9.34
N LEU A 12 -3.66 14.61 -10.64
CA LEU A 12 -3.77 15.96 -11.16
C LEU A 12 -5.12 16.59 -10.78
N HIS A 13 -6.20 15.81 -10.70
CA HIS A 13 -7.50 16.28 -10.23
C HIS A 13 -7.48 16.68 -8.76
N GLU A 14 -6.74 15.96 -7.92
CA GLU A 14 -6.59 16.25 -6.49
C GLU A 14 -5.66 17.46 -6.22
N HIS A 15 -4.68 17.71 -7.09
CA HIS A 15 -3.68 18.78 -6.91
C HIS A 15 -3.94 20.03 -7.75
N ASP A 16 -4.18 19.86 -9.06
CA ASP A 16 -4.20 20.92 -10.07
C ASP A 16 -5.25 20.63 -11.15
N GLY A 17 -6.52 20.70 -10.74
CA GLY A 17 -7.68 20.30 -11.56
C GLY A 17 -7.75 20.99 -12.94
N ASN A 18 -7.16 22.18 -13.07
CA ASN A 18 -7.15 22.96 -14.31
C ASN A 18 -6.29 22.31 -15.42
N ARG A 19 -5.34 21.45 -15.04
CA ARG A 19 -4.47 20.73 -16.00
C ARG A 19 -5.00 19.35 -16.36
N VAL A 20 -6.06 18.87 -15.70
CA VAL A 20 -6.69 17.56 -15.96
C VAL A 20 -7.19 17.48 -17.39
N ASP A 21 -7.96 18.47 -17.84
CA ASP A 21 -8.49 18.53 -19.20
C ASP A 21 -7.40 18.52 -20.30
N GLN A 22 -6.24 19.11 -20.00
CA GLN A 22 -5.09 19.10 -20.90
C GLN A 22 -4.39 17.75 -20.87
N ALA A 23 -4.12 17.24 -19.67
CA ALA A 23 -3.52 15.94 -19.46
C ALA A 23 -4.37 14.81 -20.09
N GLU A 24 -5.69 14.90 -20.05
CA GLU A 24 -6.57 13.92 -20.71
C GLU A 24 -6.40 13.87 -22.22
N ARG A 25 -6.05 14.99 -22.84
CA ARG A 25 -5.90 15.06 -24.29
C ARG A 25 -4.50 14.75 -24.74
N GLU A 26 -3.50 15.11 -23.95
CA GLU A 26 -2.09 14.95 -24.33
C GLU A 26 -1.47 13.66 -23.78
N LEU A 27 -1.93 13.13 -22.64
CA LEU A 27 -1.35 11.92 -22.05
C LEU A 27 -1.80 10.65 -22.80
N PRO A 28 -0.87 9.78 -23.22
CA PRO A 28 -1.19 8.47 -23.75
C PRO A 28 -1.74 7.54 -22.67
N GLN A 29 -2.40 6.44 -23.09
CA GLN A 29 -2.93 5.41 -22.19
C GLN A 29 -1.84 4.74 -21.34
N ASP A 30 -0.70 4.44 -21.96
CA ASP A 30 0.52 3.93 -21.31
C ASP A 30 1.52 5.06 -21.26
N LEU A 31 1.76 5.59 -20.06
CA LEU A 31 2.65 6.70 -19.88
C LEU A 31 3.98 6.22 -19.34
N ASP A 32 4.97 6.10 -20.22
CA ASP A 32 6.32 5.76 -19.78
C ASP A 32 7.03 6.99 -19.18
N HIS A 33 7.51 6.87 -17.95
CA HIS A 33 8.23 7.92 -17.24
C HIS A 33 9.43 8.44 -18.05
N GLU A 34 10.19 7.53 -18.68
CA GLU A 34 11.46 7.83 -19.32
C GLU A 34 11.22 8.50 -20.68
N GLU A 35 10.23 8.02 -21.43
CA GLU A 35 9.89 8.56 -22.75
C GLU A 35 9.00 9.81 -22.69
N HIS A 36 8.16 9.94 -21.66
CA HIS A 36 7.19 11.04 -21.53
C HIS A 36 7.49 12.00 -20.37
N GLY A 37 8.72 11.99 -19.86
CA GLY A 37 9.15 12.87 -18.76
C GLY A 37 8.97 14.36 -19.08
N ASP A 38 9.25 14.77 -20.32
CA ASP A 38 9.01 16.14 -20.79
C ASP A 38 7.51 16.52 -20.78
N LEU A 39 6.65 15.59 -21.19
CA LEU A 39 5.20 15.81 -21.22
C LEU A 39 4.63 15.97 -19.80
N LEU A 40 5.08 15.12 -18.87
CA LEU A 40 4.77 15.24 -17.46
C LEU A 40 5.27 16.58 -16.89
N SER A 41 6.52 16.94 -17.16
CA SER A 41 7.13 18.18 -16.68
C SER A 41 6.38 19.41 -17.20
N LYS A 42 5.88 19.37 -18.44
CA LYS A 42 5.05 20.42 -19.03
C LYS A 42 3.70 20.58 -18.32
N LEU A 43 3.13 19.49 -17.83
CA LEU A 43 1.94 19.49 -16.98
C LEU A 43 2.26 19.83 -15.52
N GLY A 44 3.53 20.09 -15.16
CA GLY A 44 3.97 20.37 -13.78
C GLY A 44 4.06 19.12 -12.92
N LEU A 45 4.07 17.94 -13.56
CA LEU A 45 4.25 16.65 -12.92
C LEU A 45 5.72 16.27 -13.00
N ASP A 46 6.30 15.93 -11.86
CA ASP A 46 7.67 15.42 -11.85
C ASP A 46 7.65 13.90 -12.07
N PRO A 47 8.29 13.38 -13.13
CA PRO A 47 8.29 11.95 -13.41
C PRO A 47 8.90 11.14 -12.25
N SER A 48 9.92 11.68 -11.56
CA SER A 48 10.54 11.02 -10.40
C SER A 48 9.60 10.94 -9.20
N ASP A 49 8.84 12.01 -8.93
CA ASP A 49 7.83 11.99 -7.86
C ASP A 49 6.70 11.00 -8.17
N MET A 50 6.24 10.98 -9.43
CA MET A 50 5.23 10.04 -9.88
C MET A 50 5.72 8.60 -9.71
N LEU A 51 6.92 8.28 -10.21
CA LEU A 51 7.51 6.95 -10.04
C LEU A 51 7.56 6.54 -8.58
N ARG A 52 8.09 7.40 -7.70
CA ARG A 52 8.20 7.12 -6.27
C ARG A 52 6.84 6.88 -5.61
N ARG A 53 5.80 7.63 -5.98
CA ARG A 53 4.43 7.43 -5.47
C ARG A 53 3.80 6.13 -5.97
N PHE A 54 3.98 5.82 -7.25
CA PHE A 54 3.39 4.63 -7.86
C PHE A 54 4.13 3.35 -7.46
N GLU A 55 5.46 3.41 -7.33
CA GLU A 55 6.26 2.37 -6.68
C GLU A 55 5.84 2.18 -5.22
N ALA A 56 5.73 3.24 -4.42
CA ALA A 56 5.33 3.12 -3.01
C ALA A 56 3.91 2.56 -2.82
N LYS A 57 3.01 2.77 -3.80
CA LYS A 57 1.62 2.30 -3.74
C LYS A 57 1.44 0.85 -4.19
N HIS A 58 2.35 0.32 -5.01
CA HIS A 58 2.35 -1.10 -5.42
C HIS A 58 3.38 -1.95 -4.66
N THR A 59 4.38 -1.32 -4.04
CA THR A 59 5.33 -1.94 -3.10
C THR A 59 4.94 -1.55 -1.68
N GLY A 60 3.70 -1.86 -1.29
CA GLY A 60 3.40 -1.98 0.13
C GLY A 60 4.43 -2.95 0.73
N PRO A 61 4.97 -2.69 1.94
CA PRO A 61 5.98 -3.56 2.54
C PRO A 61 5.45 -4.98 2.45
N SER A 62 6.16 -5.84 1.71
CA SER A 62 5.89 -7.27 1.69
C SER A 62 5.64 -7.67 3.13
N GLN A 63 4.46 -8.24 3.37
CA GLN A 63 4.10 -8.82 4.64
C GLN A 63 5.32 -9.59 5.16
N SER A 64 5.93 -9.11 6.25
CA SER A 64 6.63 -10.02 7.14
C SER A 64 5.57 -10.93 7.77
N THR A 65 5.11 -11.92 7.02
CA THR A 65 4.71 -13.20 7.57
C THR A 65 5.99 -13.97 7.91
N SER A 66 6.78 -13.42 8.83
CA SER A 66 7.96 -14.10 9.39
C SER A 66 8.23 -13.56 10.77
N ALA A 67 7.39 -14.04 11.68
CA ALA A 67 7.64 -14.38 13.07
C ALA A 67 6.29 -14.97 13.53
N GLU A 68 5.90 -16.14 13.03
CA GLU A 68 6.19 -17.39 13.74
C GLU A 68 6.23 -17.17 15.27
N SER A 69 5.04 -17.20 15.87
CA SER A 69 4.90 -17.67 17.24
C SER A 69 3.60 -18.46 17.33
N PRO A 70 3.58 -19.73 16.89
CA PRO A 70 2.50 -20.62 17.24
C PRO A 70 2.66 -21.03 18.72
N MET A 71 1.54 -21.00 19.44
CA MET A 71 1.19 -21.72 20.68
C MET A 71 1.47 -21.04 22.04
N PRO A 72 0.74 -21.41 23.12
CA PRO A 72 -0.56 -22.11 23.20
C PRO A 72 -1.60 -21.38 24.07
N VAL A 73 -2.88 -21.62 23.77
CA VAL A 73 -3.98 -21.44 24.72
C VAL A 73 -3.93 -22.58 25.74
N ALA A 74 -3.83 -22.28 27.05
CA ALA A 74 -4.19 -23.21 28.13
C ALA A 74 -4.43 -22.44 29.44
N LEU A 75 -5.71 -22.33 29.76
CA LEU A 75 -6.33 -21.91 31.03
C LEU A 75 -7.27 -23.08 31.40
N PRO A 76 -7.57 -23.43 32.68
CA PRO A 76 -6.88 -23.27 33.96
C PRO A 76 -6.55 -24.64 34.63
N ASP A 77 -5.58 -24.62 35.56
CA ASP A 77 -5.25 -25.74 36.45
C ASP A 77 -6.42 -26.03 37.43
N ALA A 78 -6.94 -27.25 37.40
CA ALA A 78 -8.00 -27.72 38.29
C ALA A 78 -7.42 -28.04 39.69
N PRO A 79 -8.14 -27.77 40.80
CA PRO A 79 -7.68 -28.18 42.12
C PRO A 79 -7.73 -29.72 42.27
N PRO A 80 -6.74 -30.35 42.94
CA PRO A 80 -6.72 -31.80 43.13
C PRO A 80 -7.83 -32.27 44.08
N PRO A 81 -8.41 -33.47 43.87
CA PRO A 81 -9.36 -34.08 44.79
C PRO A 81 -8.67 -35.10 45.70
N GLU A 82 -8.27 -34.71 46.91
CA GLU A 82 -7.91 -35.64 48.00
C GLU A 82 -8.24 -34.94 49.33
N GLY A 83 -8.86 -35.52 50.36
CA GLY A 83 -9.28 -36.89 50.63
C GLY A 83 -9.92 -36.88 52.02
N ARG A 84 -10.90 -37.76 52.22
CA ARG A 84 -11.62 -37.98 53.49
C ARG A 84 -10.68 -38.44 54.61
N ALA A 85 -10.86 -37.86 55.80
CA ALA A 85 -10.88 -38.53 57.13
C ALA A 85 -11.17 -37.42 58.16
N GLY A 86 -12.16 -37.43 59.05
CA GLY A 86 -12.79 -38.54 59.76
C GLY A 86 -12.18 -38.64 61.16
N ALA A 87 -12.95 -38.23 62.19
CA ALA A 87 -12.77 -38.51 63.64
C ALA A 87 -11.50 -37.89 64.29
N SER A 88 -11.49 -37.33 65.51
CA SER A 88 -12.32 -37.44 66.72
C SER A 88 -12.27 -36.15 67.52
#